data_AF-A0A059LGG4-F1
#
_entry.id   AF-A0A059LGG4-F1
#
_cell.length_a   1.000
_cell.length_b   1.000
_cell.length_c   1.000
_cell.angle_alpha   90.00
_cell.angle_beta   90.00
_cell.angle_gamma   90.00
#
_symmetry.space_group_name_H-M   'P 1'
#
loop_
_entity.id
_entity.type
_entity.pdbx_description
1 polymer ?
#
loop_
_entity_poly.entity_id
_entity_poly.type
_entity_poly.pdbx_seq_one_letter_code
_entity_poly.pdbx_strand_id
1 'polypeptide(L)'
;PAVGRLLRQYLGRFRLAPEFSDEEVRHWLLPRKNVVHAFVVDAAHKGTVWPEQEEGAAAEGEPCSSSAPEPSITGLISFYTLPSTVIGHPKYDSMCAAYQFYTVPGATPPAQILNDALVLAQLTGHDVFNALDILENAEVLKDLKFGIGDGKLRYYLYNWRVKEPVQAKDVGLIML
;
A
#
# COMPACT_ATOMS: atom_id res chain seq x y z
N PRO A 1 0.24 -14.32 8.15
CA PRO A 1 0.52 -15.42 7.19
C PRO A 1 -0.01 -15.19 5.77
N ALA A 2 -1.31 -14.89 5.58
CA ALA A 2 -1.91 -14.74 4.25
C ALA A 2 -1.31 -13.57 3.44
N VAL A 3 -1.29 -12.36 4.02
CA VAL A 3 -0.67 -11.17 3.42
C VAL A 3 0.81 -11.41 3.08
N GLY A 4 1.56 -12.08 3.96
CA GLY A 4 2.96 -12.39 3.71
C GLY A 4 3.17 -13.33 2.53
N ARG A 5 2.31 -14.35 2.39
CA ARG A 5 2.31 -15.25 1.22
C ARG A 5 2.01 -14.49 -0.07
N LEU A 6 0.95 -13.66 -0.05
CA LEU A 6 0.51 -12.84 -1.18
C LEU A 6 1.61 -11.86 -1.62
N LEU A 7 2.20 -11.14 -0.68
CA LEU A 7 3.25 -10.16 -0.96
C LEU A 7 4.51 -10.81 -1.52
N ARG A 8 4.99 -11.91 -0.92
CA ARG A 8 6.17 -12.63 -1.43
C ARG A 8 5.94 -13.17 -2.84
N GLN A 9 4.76 -13.74 -3.11
CA GLN A 9 4.41 -14.23 -4.46
C GLN A 9 4.40 -13.09 -5.48
N TYR A 10 3.83 -11.94 -5.12
CA TYR A 10 3.80 -10.76 -5.98
C TYR A 10 5.19 -10.18 -6.24
N LEU A 11 6.00 -10.04 -5.18
CA LEU A 11 7.33 -9.45 -5.24
C LEU A 11 8.36 -10.34 -5.94
N GLY A 12 8.19 -11.66 -5.92
CA GLY A 12 9.05 -12.62 -6.62
C GLY A 12 9.08 -12.48 -8.14
N ARG A 13 8.22 -11.62 -8.72
CA ARG A 13 8.21 -11.31 -10.17
C ARG A 13 9.21 -10.22 -10.55
N PHE A 14 9.72 -9.45 -9.59
CA PHE A 14 10.62 -8.32 -9.81
C PHE A 14 12.08 -8.72 -9.64
N ARG A 15 13.00 -8.05 -10.35
CA ARG A 15 14.44 -8.37 -10.32
C ARG A 15 15.14 -7.84 -9.07
N LEU A 16 14.64 -6.75 -8.49
CA LEU A 16 15.14 -6.14 -7.26
C LEU A 16 13.96 -5.93 -6.31
N ALA A 17 13.79 -6.82 -5.35
CA ALA A 17 12.73 -6.74 -4.34
C ALA A 17 13.21 -7.33 -3.01
N PRO A 18 12.65 -6.88 -1.87
CA PRO A 18 12.91 -7.49 -0.57
C PRO A 18 12.22 -8.85 -0.46
N GLU A 19 12.89 -9.81 0.18
CA GLU A 19 12.27 -11.04 0.65
C GLU A 19 11.84 -10.86 2.10
N PHE A 20 10.53 -10.71 2.34
CA PHE A 20 10.01 -10.48 3.68
C PHE A 20 9.70 -11.79 4.41
N SER A 21 10.16 -11.91 5.65
CA SER A 21 9.63 -12.84 6.64
C SER A 21 8.23 -12.44 7.10
N ASP A 22 7.52 -13.37 7.75
CA ASP A 22 6.21 -13.08 8.35
C ASP A 22 6.27 -12.07 9.51
N GLU A 23 7.44 -11.93 10.15
CA GLU A 23 7.68 -10.92 11.19
C GLU A 23 7.86 -9.54 10.57
N GLU A 24 8.66 -9.42 9.50
CA GLU A 24 8.84 -8.16 8.80
C GLU A 24 7.54 -7.69 8.13
N VAL A 25 6.74 -8.59 7.55
CA VAL A 25 5.40 -8.27 7.06
C VAL A 25 4.56 -7.62 8.17
N ARG A 26 4.58 -8.18 9.39
CA ARG A 26 3.87 -7.57 10.53
C ARG A 26 4.47 -6.22 10.90
N HIS A 27 5.79 -6.12 10.94
CA HIS A 27 6.48 -4.89 11.29
C HIS A 27 6.15 -3.75 10.33
N TRP A 28 6.10 -4.03 9.02
CA TRP A 28 5.93 -3.01 8.00
C TRP A 28 4.47 -2.74 7.62
N LEU A 29 3.57 -3.72 7.74
CA LEU A 29 2.20 -3.62 7.23
C LEU A 29 1.10 -3.66 8.29
N LEU A 30 1.39 -3.93 9.57
CA LEU A 30 0.35 -3.76 10.60
C LEU A 30 0.02 -2.27 10.73
N PRO A 31 -1.26 -1.86 10.59
CA PRO A 31 -1.63 -0.46 10.65
C PRO A 31 -1.16 0.22 11.93
N ARG A 32 -0.54 1.39 11.78
CA ARG A 32 -0.15 2.26 12.88
C ARG A 32 -0.65 3.66 12.58
N LYS A 33 -1.45 4.21 13.50
CA LYS A 33 -2.06 5.54 13.35
C LYS A 33 -1.00 6.57 12.94
N ASN A 34 -1.27 7.29 11.85
CA ASN A 34 -0.41 8.35 11.29
C ASN A 34 0.99 7.88 10.85
N VAL A 35 1.19 6.58 10.62
CA VAL A 35 2.46 6.03 10.17
C VAL A 35 2.26 5.16 8.94
N VAL A 36 1.49 4.08 9.07
CA VAL A 36 1.23 3.15 7.97
C VAL A 36 -0.21 2.69 8.00
N HIS A 37 -0.83 2.68 6.83
CA HIS A 37 -2.17 2.21 6.58
C HIS A 37 -2.09 0.96 5.69
N ALA A 38 -2.85 -0.08 6.04
CA ALA A 38 -2.92 -1.29 5.25
C ALA A 38 -4.34 -1.85 5.27
N PHE A 39 -4.83 -2.22 4.09
CA PHE A 39 -6.16 -2.74 3.86
C PHE A 39 -6.06 -4.00 3.00
N VAL A 40 -7.00 -4.92 3.17
CA VAL A 40 -7.01 -6.20 2.46
C VAL A 40 -8.32 -6.37 1.70
N VAL A 41 -8.24 -6.99 0.53
CA VAL A 41 -9.42 -7.42 -0.21
C VAL A 41 -9.73 -8.85 0.21
N ASP A 42 -10.84 -9.01 0.94
CA ASP A 42 -11.34 -10.30 1.38
C ASP A 42 -12.44 -10.80 0.42
N ALA A 43 -12.15 -11.88 -0.30
CA ALA A 43 -13.08 -12.47 -1.27
C ALA A 43 -14.32 -13.11 -0.61
N ALA A 44 -14.26 -13.44 0.68
CA ALA A 44 -15.40 -13.96 1.44
C ALA A 44 -16.33 -12.83 1.91
N HIS A 45 -15.83 -11.59 1.99
CA HIS A 45 -16.58 -10.42 2.44
C HIS A 45 -17.23 -9.66 1.26
N LYS A 46 -17.96 -10.39 0.40
CA LYS A 46 -18.79 -9.77 -0.64
C LYS A 46 -20.12 -9.33 -0.03
N GLY A 47 -20.22 -8.08 0.43
CA GLY A 47 -21.51 -7.42 0.59
C GLY A 47 -21.90 -6.98 2.00
N THR A 48 -21.04 -6.23 2.68
CA THR A 48 -21.43 -5.51 3.90
C THR A 48 -21.17 -4.03 3.68
N VAL A 49 -22.25 -3.27 3.62
CA VAL A 49 -22.23 -1.81 3.81
C VAL A 49 -21.52 -1.56 5.14
N TRP A 50 -20.48 -0.72 5.14
CA TRP A 50 -19.82 -0.31 6.38
C TRP A 50 -20.89 0.32 7.29
N PRO A 51 -21.12 -0.20 8.50
CA PRO A 51 -21.96 0.51 9.45
C PRO A 51 -21.27 1.83 9.76
N GLU A 52 -22.02 2.92 9.64
CA GLU A 52 -21.63 4.25 10.11
C GLU A 52 -21.13 4.10 11.56
N GLN A 53 -19.90 4.53 11.84
CA GLN A 53 -19.33 4.45 13.19
C GLN A 53 -20.11 5.39 14.12
N GLU A 54 -20.95 4.82 14.99
CA GLU A 54 -21.22 5.44 16.29
C GLU A 54 -20.14 4.95 17.27
N GLU A 55 -19.40 5.91 17.83
CA GLU A 55 -18.43 5.66 18.89
C GLU A 55 -19.13 5.12 20.14
N GLY A 56 -18.81 3.87 20.49
CA GLY A 56 -19.01 3.36 21.86
C GLY A 56 -19.94 2.16 21.99
N ALA A 57 -19.42 0.96 21.72
CA ALA A 57 -19.81 -0.24 22.46
C ALA A 57 -18.77 -1.34 22.22
N ALA A 58 -18.07 -1.75 23.29
CA ALA A 58 -17.32 -2.99 23.29
C ALA A 58 -18.32 -4.15 23.29
N ALA A 59 -18.33 -4.95 22.23
CA ALA A 59 -19.07 -6.20 22.18
C ALA A 59 -18.08 -7.36 22.36
N GLU A 60 -18.09 -7.95 23.55
CA GLU A 60 -17.56 -9.29 23.77
C GLU A 60 -18.44 -10.28 23.00
N GLY A 61 -17.83 -11.07 22.12
CA GLY A 61 -18.49 -12.10 21.32
C GLY A 61 -17.69 -13.40 21.33
N GLU A 62 -18.40 -14.51 21.51
CA GLU A 62 -17.94 -15.88 21.73
C GLU A 62 -16.99 -16.47 20.66
N PRO A 63 -16.20 -17.52 20.99
CA PRO A 63 -15.23 -18.08 20.07
C PRO A 63 -15.91 -19.00 19.05
N CYS A 64 -15.93 -18.58 17.78
CA CYS A 64 -16.35 -19.45 16.69
C CYS A 64 -15.43 -20.66 16.56
N SER A 65 -15.95 -21.86 16.83
CA SER A 65 -15.32 -23.13 16.47
C SER A 65 -15.90 -23.66 15.16
N SER A 66 -15.04 -23.85 14.15
CA SER A 66 -15.02 -24.93 13.16
C SER A 66 -14.17 -24.48 11.96
N SER A 67 -13.26 -25.38 11.53
CA SER A 67 -12.32 -25.29 10.40
C SER A 67 -12.37 -23.99 9.58
N ALA A 68 -11.46 -23.06 9.89
CA ALA A 68 -11.33 -21.81 9.13
C ALA A 68 -11.14 -22.12 7.64
N PRO A 69 -11.99 -21.61 6.74
CA PRO A 69 -11.70 -21.66 5.31
C PRO A 69 -10.33 -21.00 5.07
N GLU A 70 -9.55 -21.54 4.13
CA GLU A 70 -8.26 -20.96 3.72
C GLU A 70 -8.39 -19.44 3.56
N PRO A 71 -7.36 -18.66 3.96
CA PRO A 71 -7.48 -17.22 4.04
C PRO A 71 -7.87 -16.62 2.68
N SER A 72 -9.06 -16.04 2.63
CA SER A 72 -9.72 -15.44 1.47
C SER A 72 -9.14 -14.08 1.05
N ILE A 73 -8.00 -13.70 1.61
CA ILE A 73 -7.32 -12.46 1.27
C ILE A 73 -6.72 -12.59 -0.13
N THR A 74 -7.24 -11.79 -1.05
CA THR A 74 -6.84 -11.80 -2.46
C THR A 74 -6.03 -10.58 -2.85
N GLY A 75 -6.22 -9.44 -2.19
CA GLY A 75 -5.54 -8.19 -2.50
C GLY A 75 -5.02 -7.47 -1.25
N LEU A 76 -4.09 -6.54 -1.48
CA LEU A 76 -3.46 -5.69 -0.46
C LEU A 76 -3.39 -4.25 -0.99
N ILE A 77 -3.73 -3.29 -0.16
CA ILE A 77 -3.43 -1.87 -0.35
C ILE A 77 -2.61 -1.43 0.87
N SER A 78 -1.51 -0.70 0.65
CA SER A 78 -0.81 -0.03 1.75
C SER A 78 -0.16 1.27 1.32
N PHE A 79 -0.11 2.21 2.25
CA PHE A 79 0.54 3.50 2.10
C PHE A 79 0.99 4.01 3.47
N TYR A 80 2.04 4.81 3.49
CA TYR A 80 2.56 5.43 4.71
C TYR A 80 2.35 6.94 4.69
N THR A 81 2.20 7.52 5.88
CA THR A 81 1.95 8.94 6.06
C THR A 81 3.27 9.68 6.25
N LEU A 82 3.48 10.74 5.48
CA LEU A 82 4.61 11.64 5.64
C LEU A 82 4.13 13.09 5.70
N PRO A 83 4.04 13.69 6.91
CA PRO A 83 3.70 15.09 7.04
C PRO A 83 4.86 15.96 6.55
N SER A 84 4.55 17.02 5.80
CA SER A 84 5.50 18.02 5.32
C SER A 84 5.12 19.40 5.83
N THR A 85 6.10 20.19 6.27
CA THR A 85 5.87 21.59 6.65
C THR A 85 5.67 22.45 5.42
N VAL A 86 4.61 23.27 5.42
CA VAL A 86 4.34 24.25 4.36
C VAL A 86 4.99 25.57 4.75
N ILE A 87 6.00 25.97 3.98
CA ILE A 87 6.82 27.15 4.28
C ILE A 87 6.12 28.42 3.76
N GLY A 88 5.81 29.35 4.66
CA GLY A 88 5.39 30.72 4.30
C GLY A 88 3.96 30.86 3.76
N HIS A 89 3.09 29.86 3.95
CA HIS A 89 1.70 29.96 3.54
C HIS A 89 0.82 30.56 4.67
N PRO A 90 -0.06 31.55 4.39
CA PRO A 90 -0.75 32.30 5.44
C PRO A 90 -1.85 31.52 6.18
N LYS A 91 -2.34 30.42 5.61
CA LYS A 91 -3.48 29.65 6.14
C LYS A 91 -3.13 28.21 6.57
N TYR A 92 -2.07 27.64 6.02
CA TYR A 92 -1.73 26.22 6.20
C TYR A 92 -0.25 26.14 6.53
N ASP A 93 0.11 25.37 7.55
CA ASP A 93 1.47 25.18 8.03
C ASP A 93 2.03 23.78 7.72
N SER A 94 1.16 22.88 7.26
CA SER A 94 1.47 21.48 7.06
C SER A 94 0.62 20.89 5.92
N MET A 95 1.15 19.82 5.34
CA MET A 95 0.49 18.99 4.33
C MET A 95 0.71 17.52 4.70
N CYS A 96 -0.36 16.76 4.74
CA CYS A 96 -0.35 15.33 5.04
C CYS A 96 -0.33 14.53 3.74
N ALA A 97 0.84 14.01 3.35
CA ALA A 97 0.98 13.22 2.13
C ALA A 97 0.92 11.72 2.44
N ALA A 98 0.13 10.98 1.66
CA ALA A 98 0.21 9.52 1.60
C ALA A 98 1.24 9.13 0.54
N TYR A 99 2.13 8.21 0.87
CA TYR A 99 3.07 7.60 -0.08
C TYR A 99 2.70 6.13 -0.26
N GLN A 100 2.46 5.73 -1.51
CA GLN A 100 2.18 4.35 -1.85
C GLN A 100 3.29 3.44 -1.31
N PHE A 101 2.91 2.43 -0.55
CA PHE A 101 3.80 1.34 -0.16
C PHE A 101 3.50 0.15 -1.08
N TYR A 102 3.12 -1.02 -0.57
CA TYR A 102 2.80 -2.15 -1.45
C TYR A 102 1.31 -2.23 -1.78
N THR A 103 1.00 -2.35 -3.07
CA THR A 103 -0.33 -2.72 -3.57
C THR A 103 -0.22 -4.05 -4.31
N VAL A 104 -1.03 -5.03 -3.91
CA VAL A 104 -1.13 -6.33 -4.59
C VAL A 104 -2.55 -6.48 -5.12
N PRO A 105 -2.77 -6.45 -6.46
CA PRO A 105 -4.11 -6.40 -7.05
C PRO A 105 -4.94 -7.67 -6.82
N GLY A 106 -4.30 -8.84 -6.82
CA GLY A 106 -5.04 -10.10 -6.74
C GLY A 106 -5.93 -10.30 -7.95
N ALA A 107 -7.23 -10.50 -7.71
CA ALA A 107 -8.26 -10.59 -8.74
C ALA A 107 -8.82 -9.23 -9.18
N THR A 108 -8.46 -8.14 -8.50
CA THR A 108 -8.95 -6.79 -8.78
C THR A 108 -8.12 -6.15 -9.90
N PRO A 109 -8.72 -5.48 -10.89
CA PRO A 109 -7.96 -4.74 -11.90
C PRO A 109 -6.98 -3.73 -11.26
N PRO A 110 -5.73 -3.60 -11.74
CA PRO A 110 -4.73 -2.71 -11.14
C PRO A 110 -5.19 -1.25 -10.99
N ALA A 111 -5.90 -0.71 -11.98
CA ALA A 111 -6.42 0.65 -11.93
C ALA A 111 -7.50 0.81 -10.84
N GLN A 112 -8.34 -0.22 -10.66
CA GLN A 112 -9.41 -0.19 -9.65
C GLN A 112 -8.82 -0.23 -8.23
N ILE A 113 -7.92 -1.17 -7.94
CA ILE A 113 -7.35 -1.27 -6.59
C ILE A 113 -6.51 -0.05 -6.22
N LEU A 114 -5.81 0.57 -7.18
CA LEU A 114 -5.08 1.81 -6.93
C LEU A 114 -6.04 2.99 -6.76
N ASN A 115 -7.16 3.04 -7.48
CA ASN A 115 -8.21 4.02 -7.23
C ASN A 115 -8.81 3.87 -5.82
N ASP A 116 -9.05 2.65 -5.36
CA ASP A 116 -9.52 2.39 -3.99
C ASP A 116 -8.49 2.90 -2.96
N ALA A 117 -7.19 2.78 -3.24
CA ALA A 117 -6.14 3.37 -2.40
C ALA A 117 -6.23 4.90 -2.32
N LEU A 118 -6.53 5.59 -3.42
CA LEU A 118 -6.76 7.04 -3.44
C LEU A 118 -7.95 7.44 -2.57
N VAL A 119 -9.06 6.70 -2.68
CA VAL A 119 -10.26 6.92 -1.85
C VAL A 119 -9.94 6.70 -0.37
N LEU A 120 -9.24 5.61 -0.04
CA LEU A 120 -8.83 5.31 1.34
C LEU A 120 -7.88 6.38 1.91
N ALA A 121 -6.99 6.94 1.10
CA ALA A 121 -6.11 8.03 1.52
C ALA A 121 -6.90 9.32 1.81
N GLN A 122 -7.87 9.65 0.96
CA GLN A 122 -8.76 10.80 1.17
C GLN A 122 -9.61 10.63 2.43
N LEU A 123 -10.19 9.44 2.64
CA LEU A 123 -10.99 9.13 3.84
C LEU A 123 -10.17 9.15 5.13
N THR A 124 -8.86 8.92 5.04
CA THR A 124 -7.92 8.99 6.18
C THR A 124 -7.28 10.37 6.34
N GLY A 125 -7.74 11.37 5.61
CA GLY A 125 -7.34 12.77 5.80
C GLY A 125 -6.02 13.17 5.14
N HIS A 126 -5.60 12.46 4.08
CA HIS A 126 -4.42 12.85 3.30
C HIS A 126 -4.79 13.85 2.20
N ASP A 127 -3.93 14.84 1.99
CA ASP A 127 -4.12 15.93 1.02
C ASP A 127 -3.67 15.52 -0.40
N VAL A 128 -2.69 14.61 -0.48
CA VAL A 128 -2.09 14.15 -1.73
C VAL A 128 -1.65 12.70 -1.59
N PHE A 129 -1.70 11.96 -2.71
CA PHE A 129 -1.21 10.59 -2.80
C PHE A 129 -0.05 10.52 -3.79
N ASN A 130 1.14 10.18 -3.29
CA ASN A 130 2.36 10.05 -4.06
C ASN A 130 2.64 8.58 -4.39
N ALA A 131 3.03 8.32 -5.62
CA ALA A 131 3.39 6.99 -6.10
C ALA A 131 4.62 7.06 -7.00
N LEU A 132 5.44 6.01 -6.97
CA LEU A 132 6.57 5.83 -7.89
C LEU A 132 6.11 5.07 -9.14
N ASP A 133 6.83 5.26 -10.25
CA ASP A 133 6.63 4.54 -11.53
C ASP A 133 7.30 3.15 -11.56
N ILE A 134 7.69 2.63 -10.39
CA ILE A 134 8.18 1.25 -10.21
C ILE A 134 7.02 0.26 -10.10
N LEU A 135 7.32 -1.03 -9.91
CA LEU A 135 6.31 -2.11 -9.98
C LEU A 135 5.55 -2.05 -11.33
N GLU A 136 4.24 -2.29 -11.31
CA GLU A 136 3.35 -2.14 -12.47
C GLU A 136 2.63 -0.78 -12.48
N ASN A 137 3.02 0.16 -11.59
CA ASN A 137 2.26 1.39 -11.36
C ASN A 137 2.16 2.25 -12.63
N ALA A 138 3.25 2.36 -13.40
CA ALA A 138 3.33 3.21 -14.60
C ALA A 138 2.18 2.96 -15.60
N GLU A 139 1.62 1.75 -15.63
CA GLU A 139 0.53 1.36 -16.53
C GLU A 139 -0.80 2.07 -16.20
N VAL A 140 -1.00 2.49 -14.95
CA VAL A 140 -2.29 3.00 -14.45
C VAL A 140 -2.23 4.45 -13.95
N LEU A 141 -1.04 4.99 -13.69
CA LEU A 141 -0.87 6.34 -13.12
C LEU A 141 -1.55 7.42 -13.97
N LYS A 142 -1.39 7.38 -15.29
CA LYS A 142 -1.97 8.38 -16.19
C LYS A 142 -3.50 8.38 -16.16
N ASP A 143 -4.11 7.19 -16.16
CA ASP A 143 -5.56 7.02 -16.17
C ASP A 143 -6.19 7.48 -14.85
N LEU A 144 -5.45 7.32 -13.75
CA LEU A 144 -5.82 7.81 -12.43
C LEU A 144 -5.39 9.27 -12.17
N LYS A 145 -5.03 10.01 -13.22
CA LYS A 145 -4.72 11.45 -13.20
C LYS A 145 -3.52 11.83 -12.33
N PHE A 146 -2.57 10.92 -12.12
CA PHE A 146 -1.29 11.27 -11.52
C PHE A 146 -0.54 12.23 -12.43
N GLY A 147 0.02 13.29 -11.85
CA GLY A 147 0.97 14.19 -12.49
C GLY A 147 2.40 13.75 -12.19
N ILE A 148 3.30 13.91 -13.17
CA ILE A 148 4.73 13.70 -12.96
C ILE A 148 5.27 14.83 -12.08
N GLY A 149 5.89 14.48 -10.94
CA GLY A 149 6.59 15.43 -10.09
C GLY A 149 7.93 15.90 -10.68
N ASP A 150 8.62 16.79 -9.98
CA ASP A 150 9.95 17.28 -10.35
C ASP A 150 11.11 16.39 -9.83
N GLY A 151 10.84 15.58 -8.81
CA GLY A 151 11.77 14.64 -8.21
C GLY A 151 12.02 13.38 -9.03
N LYS A 152 13.24 12.83 -8.91
CA LYS A 152 13.59 11.49 -9.41
C LYS A 152 14.24 10.68 -8.30
N LEU A 153 13.66 9.53 -7.96
CA LEU A 153 14.29 8.56 -7.06
C LEU A 153 15.24 7.66 -7.86
N ARG A 154 16.48 7.52 -7.39
CA ARG A 154 17.50 6.68 -8.04
C ARG A 154 17.97 5.61 -7.08
N TYR A 155 18.04 4.37 -7.57
CA TYR A 155 18.49 3.21 -6.80
C TYR A 155 19.98 2.96 -7.06
N TYR A 156 20.73 2.79 -5.98
CA TYR A 156 22.15 2.46 -6.02
C TYR A 156 22.41 1.23 -5.17
N LEU A 157 23.28 0.33 -5.66
CA LEU A 157 23.74 -0.82 -4.90
C LEU A 157 25.22 -0.62 -4.58
N TYR A 158 25.56 -0.77 -3.31
CA TYR A 158 26.95 -0.71 -2.85
C TYR A 158 27.64 -2.07 -3.04
N ASN A 159 28.84 -2.06 -3.61
CA ASN A 159 29.65 -3.28 -3.83
C ASN A 159 28.91 -4.39 -4.61
N TRP A 160 27.99 -4.01 -5.52
CA TRP A 160 27.25 -4.95 -6.35
C TRP A 160 27.27 -4.52 -7.81
N ARG A 161 27.73 -5.42 -8.69
CA ARG A 161 27.75 -5.17 -10.13
C ARG A 161 26.48 -5.73 -10.77
N VAL A 162 25.73 -4.88 -11.46
CA VAL A 162 24.55 -5.27 -12.22
C VAL A 162 24.97 -5.50 -13.69
N LYS A 163 24.66 -6.68 -14.25
CA LYS A 163 25.05 -7.03 -15.63
C LYS A 163 24.20 -6.34 -16.69
N GLU A 164 22.92 -6.14 -16.41
CA GLU A 164 21.95 -5.54 -17.31
C GLU A 164 21.20 -4.42 -16.58
N PRO A 165 20.83 -3.31 -17.26
CA PRO A 165 20.02 -2.28 -16.63
C PRO A 165 18.72 -2.85 -16.03
N VAL A 166 18.43 -2.46 -14.79
CA VAL A 166 17.16 -2.75 -14.12
C VAL A 166 16.21 -1.59 -14.45
N GLN A 167 15.07 -1.88 -15.08
CA GLN A 167 14.08 -0.87 -15.41
C GLN A 167 13.20 -0.58 -14.18
N ALA A 168 12.50 0.56 -14.14
CA ALA A 168 11.61 0.91 -13.03
C ALA A 168 10.60 -0.22 -12.74
N LYS A 169 10.02 -0.80 -13.80
CA LYS A 169 9.07 -1.93 -13.70
C LYS A 169 9.66 -3.22 -13.13
N ASP A 170 11.00 -3.34 -13.09
CA ASP A 170 11.69 -4.51 -12.53
C ASP A 170 12.06 -4.30 -11.05
N VAL A 171 11.76 -3.12 -10.48
CA VAL A 171 12.04 -2.75 -9.09
C VAL A 171 10.78 -2.95 -8.26
N GLY A 172 10.86 -3.85 -7.28
CA GLY A 172 9.87 -4.07 -6.24
C GLY A 172 10.33 -3.66 -4.84
N LEU A 173 11.39 -2.86 -4.74
CA LEU A 173 11.87 -2.28 -3.48
C LEU A 173 11.35 -0.84 -3.33
N ILE A 174 10.49 -0.59 -2.35
CA ILE A 174 10.10 0.77 -1.97
C ILE A 174 10.96 1.24 -0.81
N MET A 175 11.54 2.43 -0.94
CA MET A 175 12.30 3.10 0.12
C MET A 175 11.39 4.10 0.83
N LEU A 176 11.54 4.18 2.15
CA LEU A 176 10.81 5.12 3.01
C LEU A 176 11.48 6.49 3.03
#